data_AF-A0A9X0H521-F1
#
_entry.id   AF-A0A9X0H521-F1
#
_cell.length_a   1.000
_cell.length_b   1.000
_cell.length_c   1.000
_cell.angle_alpha   90.00
_cell.angle_beta   90.00
_cell.angle_gamma   90.00
#
_symmetry.space_group_name_H-M   'P 1'
#
loop_
_entity.id
_entity.type
_entity.pdbx_description
1 polymer ?
#
loop_
_entity_poly.entity_id
_entity_poly.type
_entity_poly.pdbx_seq_one_letter_code
_entity_poly.pdbx_strand_id
1 'polypeptide(L)'
;MRQLSTLSILAIFAGCTSVADKPVGPAYDSSQNPELLSPDLYSNGAKPGQEPMVRYGRYALVNTAPEAEQRDLMAQIIDVSIPPNMHPSVQDAM
;
A
#
# COMPACT_ATOMS: atom_id res chain seq x y z
N MET A 1 -32.23 1.94 47.09
CA MET A 1 -32.14 3.06 46.11
C MET A 1 -30.71 3.56 45.90
N ARG A 2 -29.91 3.90 46.94
CA ARG A 2 -28.51 4.40 46.75
C ARG A 2 -27.49 3.36 46.26
N GLN A 3 -27.65 2.08 46.61
CA GLN A 3 -26.70 1.02 46.24
C GLN A 3 -26.89 0.47 44.81
N LEU A 4 -28.07 0.65 44.21
CA LEU A 4 -28.27 0.28 42.80
C LEU A 4 -27.57 1.26 41.85
N SER A 5 -27.49 2.54 42.20
CA SER A 5 -26.78 3.55 41.40
C SER A 5 -25.28 3.35 41.37
N THR A 6 -24.67 2.81 42.43
CA THR A 6 -23.22 2.56 42.47
C THR A 6 -22.81 1.38 41.58
N LEU A 7 -23.68 0.36 41.44
CA LEU A 7 -23.41 -0.77 40.55
C LEU A 7 -23.47 -0.39 39.07
N SER A 8 -24.35 0.55 38.70
CA SER A 8 -24.51 1.02 37.32
C SER A 8 -23.31 1.83 36.80
N ILE A 9 -22.55 2.49 37.67
CA ILE A 9 -21.40 3.30 37.28
C ILE A 9 -20.17 2.42 37.01
N LEU A 10 -20.02 1.29 37.73
CA LEU A 10 -18.87 0.40 37.56
C LEU A 10 -18.93 -0.42 36.25
N ALA A 11 -20.13 -0.66 35.72
CA ALA A 11 -20.34 -1.40 34.48
C ALA A 11 -19.90 -0.63 33.21
N ILE A 12 -19.70 0.69 33.31
CA ILE A 12 -19.40 1.56 32.13
C ILE A 12 -17.89 1.61 31.81
N PHE A 13 -17.02 1.20 32.74
CA PHE A 13 -15.56 1.21 32.52
C PHE A 13 -15.00 -0.10 31.92
N ALA A 14 -15.84 -1.10 31.67
CA ALA A 14 -15.44 -2.33 30.98
C ALA A 14 -15.42 -2.13 29.45
N GLY A 15 -14.61 -1.17 28.98
CA GLY A 15 -14.29 -1.06 27.57
C GLY A 15 -13.29 -2.16 27.19
N CYS A 16 -13.75 -3.19 26.47
CA CYS A 16 -12.87 -4.20 25.89
C CYS A 16 -12.09 -3.57 24.73
N THR A 17 -10.86 -3.11 24.98
CA THR A 17 -9.88 -2.87 23.92
C THR A 17 -9.34 -4.24 23.51
N SER A 18 -10.04 -4.93 22.61
CA SER A 18 -9.43 -6.06 21.91
C SER A 18 -8.58 -5.51 20.78
N VAL A 19 -7.28 -5.33 21.02
CA VAL A 19 -6.32 -5.23 19.92
C VAL A 19 -6.27 -6.63 19.31
N ALA A 20 -6.96 -6.81 18.19
CA ALA A 20 -6.77 -7.98 17.36
C ALA A 20 -5.33 -7.90 16.84
N ASP A 21 -4.47 -8.74 17.39
CA ASP A 21 -3.10 -8.90 16.92
C ASP A 21 -3.19 -9.41 15.49
N LYS A 22 -3.02 -8.52 14.52
CA LYS A 22 -2.99 -8.92 13.12
C LYS A 22 -1.75 -9.81 12.99
N PRO A 23 -1.89 -11.09 12.61
CA PRO A 23 -0.73 -11.95 12.49
C PRO A 23 0.27 -11.25 11.58
N VAL A 24 1.46 -11.00 12.12
CA VAL A 24 2.61 -10.53 11.35
C VAL A 24 2.82 -11.62 10.30
N GLY A 25 2.42 -11.31 9.06
CA GLY A 25 2.71 -12.15 7.92
C GLY A 25 4.22 -12.37 7.83
N PRO A 26 4.66 -13.39 7.07
CA PRO A 26 6.09 -13.62 6.86
C PRO A 26 6.76 -12.30 6.44
N ALA A 27 7.93 -12.03 7.01
CA ALA A 27 8.74 -10.87 6.64
C ALA A 27 8.89 -10.86 5.11
N TYR A 28 8.63 -9.71 4.49
CA TYR A 28 8.73 -9.56 3.05
C TYR A 28 10.18 -9.84 2.61
N ASP A 29 10.38 -10.96 1.94
CA ASP A 29 11.67 -11.33 1.35
C ASP A 29 11.78 -10.65 -0.02
N SER A 30 12.52 -9.55 -0.08
CA SER A 30 12.74 -8.78 -1.32
C SER A 30 13.51 -9.56 -2.39
N SER A 31 14.07 -10.73 -2.06
CA SER A 31 14.78 -11.58 -3.03
C SER A 31 13.83 -12.51 -3.81
N GLN A 32 12.58 -12.68 -3.37
CA GLN A 32 11.61 -13.49 -4.07
C GLN A 32 11.00 -12.73 -5.24
N ASN A 33 10.85 -13.42 -6.38
CA ASN A 33 10.10 -12.92 -7.52
C ASN A 33 8.65 -12.65 -7.08
N PRO A 34 8.08 -11.46 -7.35
CA PRO A 34 6.71 -11.16 -6.95
C PRO A 34 5.74 -12.21 -7.49
N GLU A 35 4.93 -12.77 -6.59
CA GLU A 35 3.89 -13.72 -6.96
C GLU A 35 2.82 -13.00 -7.79
N LEU A 36 2.67 -13.40 -9.05
CA LEU A 36 1.64 -12.85 -9.93
C LEU A 36 0.28 -13.32 -9.44
N LEU A 37 -0.52 -12.39 -8.93
CA LEU A 37 -1.86 -12.66 -8.45
C LEU A 37 -2.72 -13.16 -9.62
N SER A 38 -3.46 -14.24 -9.37
CA SER A 38 -4.37 -14.86 -10.34
C SER A 38 -5.80 -14.76 -9.80
N PRO A 39 -6.73 -14.04 -10.46
CA PRO A 39 -6.53 -13.24 -11.66
C PRO A 39 -5.75 -11.94 -11.39
N ASP A 40 -5.12 -11.41 -12.44
CA ASP A 40 -4.41 -10.13 -12.37
C ASP A 40 -5.37 -9.02 -11.91
N LEU A 41 -5.09 -8.45 -10.74
CA LEU A 41 -5.88 -7.37 -10.14
C LEU A 41 -5.91 -6.11 -11.01
N TYR A 42 -4.94 -5.94 -11.92
CA TYR A 42 -4.79 -4.77 -12.77
C TYR A 42 -4.74 -5.15 -14.26
N SER A 43 -5.68 -5.97 -14.71
CA SER A 43 -5.72 -6.51 -16.08
C SER A 43 -5.76 -5.45 -17.20
N ASN A 44 -6.10 -4.20 -16.87
CA ASN A 44 -6.13 -3.07 -17.80
C ASN A 44 -4.83 -2.24 -17.82
N GLY A 45 -3.79 -2.70 -17.12
CA GLY A 45 -2.53 -1.99 -16.93
C GLY A 45 -2.62 -0.88 -15.89
N ALA A 46 -1.46 -0.36 -15.50
CA ALA A 46 -1.35 0.76 -14.58
C ALA A 46 -1.71 2.08 -15.28
N LYS A 47 -3.01 2.35 -15.44
CA LYS A 47 -3.49 3.63 -15.96
C LYS A 47 -3.56 4.66 -14.82
N PRO A 48 -3.07 5.90 -15.01
CA PRO A 48 -3.33 7.00 -14.09
C PRO A 48 -4.83 7.32 -14.15
N GLY A 49 -5.58 6.76 -13.21
CA GLY A 49 -7.01 6.98 -13.05
C GLY A 49 -7.27 8.08 -12.02
N GLN A 50 -8.38 8.80 -12.19
CA GLN A 50 -8.82 9.76 -11.19
C GLN A 50 -9.35 8.99 -9.98
N GLU A 51 -8.57 8.97 -8.90
CA GLU A 51 -8.91 8.17 -7.73
C GLU A 51 -10.15 8.74 -7.01
N PRO A 52 -11.11 7.89 -6.62
CA PRO A 52 -12.35 8.35 -6.01
C PRO A 52 -12.06 8.91 -4.61
N MET A 53 -12.16 10.24 -4.47
CA MET A 53 -12.11 10.91 -3.19
C MET A 53 -13.53 11.27 -2.74
N VAL A 54 -13.95 10.75 -1.59
CA VAL A 54 -15.26 11.06 -1.00
C VAL A 54 -15.07 11.94 0.22
N ARG A 55 -15.69 13.12 0.26
CA ARG A 55 -15.54 14.07 1.38
C ARG A 55 -16.73 14.04 2.33
N TYR A 56 -16.45 13.80 3.62
CA TYR A 56 -17.40 13.86 4.72
C TYR A 56 -17.01 15.00 5.67
N GLY A 57 -17.43 16.22 5.34
CA GLY A 57 -17.14 17.42 6.12
C GLY A 57 -15.63 17.76 6.14
N ARG A 58 -14.98 17.60 7.29
CA ARG A 58 -13.54 17.87 7.47
C ARG A 58 -12.64 16.71 7.05
N TYR A 59 -13.20 15.51 6.90
CA TYR A 59 -12.45 14.32 6.53
C TYR A 59 -12.75 13.92 5.10
N ALA A 60 -11.76 13.38 4.40
CA ALA A 60 -11.92 12.79 3.08
C ALA A 60 -11.45 11.33 3.14
N LEU A 61 -12.24 10.44 2.57
CA LEU A 61 -11.83 9.08 2.28
C LEU A 61 -10.96 9.14 1.03
N VAL A 62 -9.68 8.83 1.20
CA VAL A 62 -8.69 8.75 0.13
C VAL A 62 -8.43 7.28 -0.18
N ASN A 63 -8.18 6.98 -1.44
CA ASN A 63 -7.74 5.66 -1.83
C ASN A 63 -6.26 5.48 -1.42
N THR A 64 -5.94 4.29 -0.92
CA THR A 64 -4.59 3.90 -0.47
C THR A 64 -4.01 2.78 -1.35
N ALA A 65 -4.63 2.49 -2.49
CA ALA A 65 -4.07 1.61 -3.47
C ALA A 65 -2.78 2.22 -4.05
N PRO A 66 -1.78 1.41 -4.43
CA PRO A 66 -0.59 1.91 -5.08
C PRO A 66 -0.95 2.61 -6.39
N GLU A 67 -0.32 3.76 -6.64
CA GLU A 67 -0.52 4.54 -7.87
C GLU A 67 -0.02 3.80 -9.11
N ALA A 68 -0.40 4.28 -10.30
CA ALA A 68 -0.01 3.64 -11.55
C ALA A 68 1.52 3.45 -11.69
N GLU A 69 2.30 4.49 -11.38
CA GLU A 69 3.77 4.44 -11.46
C GLU A 69 4.39 3.48 -10.43
N GLN A 70 3.71 3.26 -9.31
CA GLN A 70 4.14 2.30 -8.28
C GLN A 70 3.79 0.86 -8.67
N ARG A 71 2.82 0.66 -9.56
CA ARG A 71 2.39 -0.66 -10.07
C ARG A 71 3.15 -1.07 -11.33
N ASP A 72 3.46 -0.11 -12.21
CA ASP A 72 4.20 -0.35 -13.44
C ASP A 72 5.57 0.34 -13.37
N LEU A 73 6.51 -0.31 -12.68
CA LEU A 73 7.88 0.18 -12.55
C LEU A 73 8.61 0.21 -13.89
N MET A 74 8.14 -0.53 -14.90
CA MET A 74 8.70 -0.52 -16.25
C MET A 74 8.13 0.60 -17.13
N ALA A 75 7.10 1.33 -16.67
CA ALA A 75 6.60 2.51 -17.37
C ALA A 75 7.64 3.64 -17.42
N GLN A 76 8.65 3.61 -16.54
CA GLN A 76 9.73 4.61 -16.56
C GLN A 76 10.70 4.33 -17.72
N ILE A 77 10.41 4.93 -18.86
CA ILE A 77 11.28 4.90 -20.04
C ILE A 77 12.37 5.97 -19.89
N ILE A 78 13.63 5.53 -19.82
CA ILE A 78 14.80 6.42 -19.91
C ILE A 78 15.36 6.37 -21.33
N ASP A 79 15.57 7.55 -21.93
CA ASP A 79 16.30 7.65 -23.19
C ASP A 79 17.80 7.74 -22.89
N VAL A 80 18.57 6.85 -23.50
CA VAL A 80 20.02 6.77 -23.29
C VAL A 80 20.72 7.10 -24.61
N SER A 81 21.31 8.29 -24.68
CA SER A 81 22.15 8.69 -25.81
C SER A 81 23.60 8.31 -25.57
N ILE A 82 24.18 7.47 -26.44
CA ILE A 82 25.62 7.16 -26.43
C ILE A 82 26.33 8.17 -27.35
N PRO A 83 27.20 9.04 -26.83
CA PRO A 83 27.90 10.02 -27.65
C PRO A 83 28.95 9.34 -28.55
N PRO A 84 29.29 9.93 -29.71
CA PRO A 84 30.12 9.28 -30.74
C PRO A 84 31.57 9.01 -30.31
N ASN A 85 32.03 9.64 -29.22
CA ASN A 85 33.34 9.42 -28.62
C ASN A 85 33.34 8.35 -27.51
N MET A 86 32.19 7.76 -27.17
CA MET A 86 32.07 6.72 -26.15
C MET A 86 32.10 5.33 -26.80
N HIS A 87 32.90 4.43 -26.22
CA HIS A 87 33.07 3.04 -26.67
C HIS A 87 32.77 2.09 -25.51
N PRO A 88 31.48 1.94 -25.13
CA PRO A 88 31.12 1.11 -23.99
C PRO A 88 31.40 -0.36 -24.30
N SER A 89 31.90 -1.09 -23.31
CA SER A 89 32.19 -2.52 -23.41
C SER A 89 31.30 -3.33 -22.45
N VAL A 90 31.24 -4.66 -22.64
CA VAL A 90 30.50 -5.56 -21.72
C VAL A 90 31.06 -5.47 -20.29
N GLN A 91 32.36 -5.22 -20.15
CA GLN A 91 33.02 -5.05 -18.86
C GLN A 91 32.57 -3.77 -18.12
N ASP A 92 32.13 -2.72 -18.83
CA ASP A 92 31.62 -1.49 -18.20
C ASP A 92 30.20 -1.64 -17.65
N ALA A 93 29.52 -2.74 -18.00
CA ALA A 93 28.14 -3.01 -17.63
C ALA A 93 27.98 -4.03 -16.48
N MET A 94 29.08 -4.59 -15.98
CA MET A 94 29.11 -5.59 -14.90
C MET A 94 29.71 -5.01 -13.61
#